data_AF-A0A1Q7F5K7-F1
#
_entry.id   AF-A0A1Q7F5K7-F1
#
_cell.length_a   1.000
_cell.length_b   1.000
_cell.length_c   1.000
_cell.angle_alpha   90.00
_cell.angle_beta   90.00
_cell.angle_gamma   90.00
#
_symmetry.space_group_name_H-M   'P 1'
#
loop_
_entity.id
_entity.type
_entity.pdbx_description
1 polymer ?
#
loop_
_entity_poly.entity_id
_entity_poly.type
_entity_poly.pdbx_seq_one_letter_code
_entity_poly.pdbx_strand_id
1 'polypeptide(L)' 'MPDVIRYECVAKTHEHGKTIREGGLTVHRGGWAYCDAEEPKTPHEWIATGGVVLEQLVRRVRRPGVTETTT' A
#
# COMPACT_ATOMS: atom_id res chain seq x y z
N MET A 1 -13.36 10.36 -11.85
CA MET A 1 -12.11 10.52 -11.07
C MET A 1 -11.28 9.27 -11.33
N PRO A 2 -9.95 9.36 -11.52
CA PRO A 2 -9.13 8.17 -11.65
C PRO A 2 -9.24 7.32 -10.38
N ASP A 3 -9.20 5.99 -10.52
CA ASP A 3 -9.15 5.06 -9.39
C ASP A 3 -7.83 5.28 -8.64
N VAL A 4 -7.93 5.97 -7.50
CA VAL A 4 -6.79 6.26 -6.64
C VAL A 4 -6.68 5.23 -5.52
N ILE A 5 -5.45 4.82 -5.24
CA ILE A 5 -5.13 4.06 -4.04
C ILE A 5 -5.17 5.01 -2.86
N ARG A 6 -6.07 4.75 -1.91
CA ARG A 6 -6.22 5.52 -0.66
C ARG A 6 -5.37 4.99 0.48
N TYR A 7 -5.01 3.70 0.42
CA TYR A 7 -4.24 3.04 1.47
C TYR A 7 -3.09 2.20 0.92
N GLU A 8 -1.95 2.29 1.59
CA GLU A 8 -0.77 1.47 1.29
C GLU A 8 -0.47 0.56 2.47
N CYS A 9 -0.17 -0.72 2.18
CA CYS A 9 0.30 -1.63 3.20
C CYS A 9 1.75 -1.34 3.57
N VAL A 10 2.02 -1.18 4.86
CA VAL A 10 3.34 -0.95 5.46
C VAL A 10 3.75 -2.04 6.44
N ALA A 11 3.02 -3.16 6.46
CA ALA A 11 3.33 -4.28 7.33
C ALA A 11 4.78 -4.75 7.10
N LYS A 12 5.57 -4.80 8.18
CA LYS A 12 6.99 -5.20 8.12
C LYS A 12 7.19 -6.67 7.75
N THR A 13 6.15 -7.47 7.89
CA THR A 13 6.12 -8.90 7.55
C THR A 13 5.95 -9.14 6.06
N HIS A 14 5.68 -8.09 5.26
CA HIS A 14 5.49 -8.21 3.82
C HIS A 14 6.75 -7.74 3.10
N GLU A 15 7.25 -8.53 2.16
CA GLU A 15 8.31 -8.09 1.26
C GLU A 15 7.75 -7.12 0.24
N HIS A 16 8.26 -5.88 0.25
CA HIS A 16 7.82 -4.85 -0.69
C HIS A 16 8.61 -4.94 -2.01
N GLY A 17 7.90 -5.23 -3.10
CA GLY A 17 8.43 -5.34 -4.45
C GLY A 17 8.37 -4.01 -5.20
N LYS A 18 9.19 -3.87 -6.25
CA LYS A 18 9.16 -2.70 -7.17
C LYS A 18 8.25 -2.91 -8.39
N THR A 19 7.49 -4.00 -8.42
CA THR A 19 6.62 -4.39 -9.52
C THR A 19 5.18 -4.47 -9.02
N ILE A 20 4.25 -4.03 -9.86
CA ILE A 20 2.82 -4.17 -9.56
C ILE A 20 2.52 -5.67 -9.58
N ARG A 21 2.01 -6.18 -8.47
CA ARG A 21 1.65 -7.60 -8.34
C ARG A 21 0.16 -7.79 -8.56
N GLU A 22 -0.20 -8.79 -9.37
CA GLU A 22 -1.59 -9.22 -9.50
C GLU A 22 -2.13 -9.72 -8.16
N GLY A 23 -3.35 -9.34 -7.82
CA GLY A 23 -3.95 -9.66 -6.51
C GLY A 23 -3.53 -8.74 -5.36
N GLY A 24 -2.63 -7.77 -5.59
CA GLY A 24 -2.22 -6.81 -4.57
C GLY A 24 -3.25 -5.71 -4.27
N LEU A 25 -4.28 -5.58 -5.11
CA LEU A 25 -5.34 -4.59 -4.96
C LEU A 25 -6.48 -5.15 -4.10
N THR A 26 -6.86 -4.43 -3.06
CA THR A 26 -7.97 -4.79 -2.15
C THR A 26 -8.76 -3.55 -1.72
N VAL A 27 -9.82 -3.74 -0.92
CA VAL A 27 -10.62 -2.65 -0.36
C VAL A 27 -10.39 -2.55 1.15
N HIS A 28 -10.00 -1.36 1.62
CA HIS A 28 -9.91 -1.01 3.03
C HIS A 28 -10.76 0.23 3.32
N ARG A 29 -11.66 0.13 4.31
CA ARG A 29 -12.56 1.24 4.72
C ARG A 29 -13.29 1.92 3.53
N GLY A 30 -13.71 1.12 2.54
CA GLY A 30 -14.44 1.60 1.36
C GLY A 30 -13.57 2.33 0.32
N GLY A 31 -12.24 2.27 0.42
CA GLY A 31 -11.31 2.78 -0.58
C GLY A 31 -10.38 1.70 -1.11
N TRP A 32 -9.87 1.92 -2.32
CA TRP A 32 -8.82 1.06 -2.89
C TRP A 32 -7.56 1.10 -2.02
N ALA A 33 -6.99 -0.06 -1.77
CA ALA A 33 -5.80 -0.28 -0.98
C ALA A 33 -4.85 -1.22 -1.73
N TYR A 34 -3.54 -1.02 -1.56
CA TYR A 34 -2.53 -1.83 -2.25
C TYR A 34 -1.52 -2.45 -1.29
N CYS A 35 -1.29 -3.74 -1.47
CA CYS A 35 -0.23 -4.52 -0.84
C CYS A 35 0.45 -5.39 -1.89
N ASP A 36 1.77 -5.40 -1.92
CA ASP A 36 2.61 -6.19 -2.83
C ASP A 36 3.06 -7.53 -2.23
N ALA A 37 2.57 -7.90 -1.04
CA ALA A 37 2.86 -9.18 -0.41
C ALA A 37 2.45 -10.36 -1.30
N GLU A 38 3.25 -11.44 -1.25
CA GLU A 38 2.94 -12.67 -1.96
C GLU A 38 1.77 -13.42 -1.32
N GLU A 39 1.66 -13.31 0.00
CA GLU A 39 0.64 -13.95 0.79
C GLU A 39 -0.45 -12.94 1.19
N PRO A 40 -1.63 -12.95 0.55
CA PRO A 40 -2.71 -12.01 0.88
C PRO A 40 -3.35 -12.27 2.25
N LYS A 41 -3.08 -13.44 2.88
CA LYS A 41 -3.71 -13.91 4.12
C LYS A 41 -3.04 -13.40 5.40
N THR A 42 -1.89 -12.76 5.30
CA THR A 42 -1.21 -12.17 6.45
C THR A 42 -1.85 -10.83 6.86
N PRO A 43 -1.80 -10.45 8.15
CA PRO A 43 -2.36 -9.18 8.61
C PRO A 43 -1.72 -7.98 7.89
N HIS A 44 -2.56 -7.03 7.47
CA HIS A 44 -2.11 -5.81 6.81
C HIS A 44 -2.12 -4.62 7.77
N GLU A 45 -1.09 -3.77 7.65
CA GLU A 45 -1.00 -2.48 8.33
C GLU A 45 -1.13 -1.38 7.28
N TRP A 46 -2.14 -0.52 7.40
CA TRP A 46 -2.51 0.43 6.35
C TRP A 46 -2.19 1.86 6.76
N ILE A 47 -1.54 2.63 5.88
CA ILE A 47 -1.43 4.09 5.99
C ILE A 47 -2.19 4.79 4.88
N ALA A 48 -2.71 5.99 5.16
CA ALA A 48 -3.35 6.80 4.14
C ALA A 48 -2.30 7.39 3.18
N THR A 49 -2.57 7.31 1.88
CA THR A 49 -1.64 7.82 0.84
C THR A 49 -1.94 9.26 0.42
N GLY A 50 -3.07 9.82 0.83
CA GLY A 50 -3.62 11.07 0.30
C GLY A 50 -4.27 10.92 -1.09
N GLY A 51 -4.35 9.71 -1.64
CA GLY A 51 -4.86 9.43 -2.98
C GLY A 51 -3.74 9.52 -4.02
N VAL A 52 -3.22 8.36 -4.41
CA VAL A 52 -2.14 8.24 -5.40
C VAL A 52 -2.50 7.20 -6.43
N VAL A 53 -2.01 7.34 -7.66
CA VAL A 53 -2.18 6.29 -8.67
C VAL A 53 -1.24 5.13 -8.39
N LEU A 54 -1.67 3.91 -8.69
CA LEU A 54 -0.95 2.67 -8.37
C LEU A 54 0.49 2.66 -8.91
N GLU A 55 0.68 3.13 -10.14
CA GLU A 55 2.01 3.18 -10.77
C GLU A 55 2.98 4.11 -10.03
N GLN A 56 2.49 5.21 -9.47
CA GLN A 56 3.31 6.12 -8.66
C GLN A 56 3.65 5.49 -7.31
N LEU A 57 2.72 4.74 -6.72
CA LEU A 57 2.93 4.05 -5.45
C LEU A 57 4.07 3.04 -5.55
N VAL A 58 4.03 2.17 -6.56
CA VAL A 58 5.03 1.10 -6.74
C VAL A 58 6.41 1.64 -7.15
N ARG A 59 6.46 2.81 -7.82
CA ARG A 59 7.71 3.47 -8.20
C ARG A 59 8.36 4.26 -7.06
N ARG A 60 7.67 4.48 -5.93
CA ARG A 60 8.27 5.17 -4.78
C ARG A 60 9.38 4.30 -4.19
N VAL A 61 10.58 4.87 -4.08
CA VAL A 61 11.63 4.29 -3.25
C VAL A 61 11.17 4.41 -1.81
N ARG A 62 10.65 3.33 -1.23
CA ARG A 62 10.29 3.29 0.18
C ARG A 62 11.55 3.54 1.00
N ARG A 63 11.66 4.71 1.64
CA ARG A 63 12.63 4.90 2.71
C ARG A 63 12.13 4.08 3.91
N PRO A 64 12.95 3.20 4.50
CA PRO A 64 12.57 2.54 5.73
C PRO A 64 12.32 3.61 6.80
N GLY A 65 11.09 3.69 7.29
CA GLY A 65 10.73 4.45 8.49
C GLY A 65 10.44 5.94 8.28
N VAL A 66 9.18 6.24 7.98
CA VAL A 66 8.53 7.43 8.55
C VAL A 66 7.17 6.98 9.04
N THR A 67 7.11 6.58 10.31
CA THR A 67 5.84 6.51 11.05
C THR A 67 5.43 7.94 11.34
N GLU A 68 4.50 8.50 10.58
CA GLU A 68 3.81 9.72 10.98
C GLU A 68 2.89 9.39 12.15
N THR A 69 3.42 9.56 13.36
CA THR A 69 2.64 9.66 14.60
C THR A 69 2.02 11.05 14.63
N THR A 70 0.75 11.18 14.26
CA THR A 70 -0.02 12.39 14.53
C THR A 70 -0.64 12.25 15.93
N THR A 71 -0.12 13.00 16.89
CA THR A 71 -0.78 13.36 18.16
C THR A 71 -0.95 14.86 18.19
#